data_AF-A0A370EEG9-F1
#
_entry.id   AF-A0A370EEG9-F1
#
_cell.length_a   1.000
_cell.length_b   1.000
_cell.length_c   1.000
_cell.angle_alpha   90.00
_cell.angle_beta   90.00
_cell.angle_gamma   90.00
#
_symmetry.space_group_name_H-M   'P 1'
#
loop_
_entity.id
_entity.type
_entity.pdbx_description
1 polymer ?
#
loop_
_entity_poly.entity_id
_entity_poly.type
_entity_poly.pdbx_seq_one_letter_code
_entity_poly.pdbx_strand_id
1 'polypeptide(L)'
;MKKKLLLLFQMLFISGILIFNSCSKSDNETTEQQTTQLSALKNKYAPYEIVMLTASENIFSSSSFNATINNQQVEINAQENNASFILPDLSNGSYELSFSLDNKNYTVAINVVAATNIAAPQEYMSQMQTDINSHIVNLNNQITILEQNSDTPSEYQSLKNDVVKYTNLLNEYTTAYNNLSDADKQEFAKVIAANQDLITEFNNLNSDLSASFTNLRTPNSVQDYEADVEASMGKFVFSVAYTVGHIPLILTGGKLLAASFNPGVLAALGVVTTSFLINVADTVTAAVTLTSKSIKPFEFITETSLVVYESGVEKITDIKARYRSLINNDADDPDNGSVITTIAGKYNNLKDNYNSFISNLPSFIRPSYVMQSLKNSYKTIARSVSNSYITINNNNNPNVNLQQLNQPDGTINISATTDAETDQNFTYTVNYTNTKFTGSLTKTVNAKVTGTDICSQGIMTAPVITNVTVECNNESKIAILISFTANGTGVLVGDGFGSADPSSTEYPTRLYFLNPGAAEFSIAYNGYDVQLISGDVNSGVIEITLSGSGNCIDGQSAMQSLNSNYPNYIWKVELMNQCNQRSAQVTL
;
A
#
# COMPACT_ATOMS: atom_id res chain seq x y z
N MET A 1 0.24 -25.93 18.42
CA MET A 1 -0.97 -25.42 19.09
C MET A 1 -1.48 -24.10 18.52
N LYS A 2 -0.62 -23.10 18.21
CA LYS A 2 -1.02 -21.77 17.69
C LYS A 2 -1.98 -21.78 16.48
N LYS A 3 -1.87 -22.73 15.54
CA LYS A 3 -2.78 -22.83 14.37
C LYS A 3 -4.21 -23.35 14.68
N LYS A 4 -4.41 -24.09 15.78
CA LYS A 4 -5.75 -24.65 16.11
C LYS A 4 -6.63 -23.67 16.86
N LEU A 5 -6.05 -22.72 17.61
CA LEU A 5 -6.80 -21.70 18.35
C LEU A 5 -7.24 -20.53 17.44
N LEU A 6 -6.38 -20.15 16.48
CA LEU A 6 -6.73 -19.16 15.44
C LEU A 6 -7.95 -19.59 14.60
N LEU A 7 -8.12 -20.91 14.39
CA LEU A 7 -9.22 -21.50 13.64
C LEU A 7 -10.55 -21.53 14.45
N LEU A 8 -10.48 -21.66 15.77
CA LEU A 8 -11.66 -21.64 16.65
C LEU A 8 -12.25 -20.23 16.79
N PHE A 9 -11.40 -19.19 16.84
CA PHE A 9 -11.87 -17.80 16.89
C PHE A 9 -12.31 -17.27 15.51
N GLN A 10 -11.70 -17.73 14.40
CA GLN A 10 -12.19 -17.45 13.05
C GLN A 10 -13.55 -18.10 12.76
N MET A 11 -13.86 -19.28 13.34
CA MET A 11 -15.19 -19.89 13.21
C MET A 11 -16.28 -19.10 13.95
N LEU A 12 -15.97 -18.50 15.10
CA LEU A 12 -16.95 -17.72 15.86
C LEU A 12 -17.35 -16.40 15.18
N PHE A 13 -16.48 -15.82 14.35
CA PHE A 13 -16.78 -14.58 13.62
C PHE A 13 -17.40 -14.79 12.22
N ILE A 14 -17.22 -15.97 11.60
CA ILE A 14 -17.82 -16.28 10.28
C ILE A 14 -19.25 -16.85 10.42
N SER A 15 -19.66 -17.28 11.61
CA SER A 15 -20.99 -17.86 11.86
C SER A 15 -22.15 -16.84 11.93
N GLY A 16 -21.86 -15.53 11.82
CA GLY A 16 -22.86 -14.45 11.95
C GLY A 16 -23.55 -14.03 10.65
N ILE A 17 -23.22 -14.62 9.51
CA ILE A 17 -23.85 -14.31 8.22
C ILE A 17 -24.30 -15.64 7.61
N LEU A 18 -25.59 -15.73 7.27
CA LEU A 18 -26.37 -16.88 6.77
C LEU A 18 -27.16 -17.62 7.86
N ILE A 19 -28.40 -17.19 8.10
CA ILE A 19 -29.64 -17.92 7.76
C ILE A 19 -30.81 -16.92 7.95
N PHE A 20 -31.24 -16.27 6.87
CA PHE A 20 -32.65 -15.91 6.69
C PHE A 20 -33.26 -17.08 5.92
N ASN A 21 -34.06 -17.92 6.59
CA ASN A 21 -35.15 -18.60 5.90
C ASN A 21 -36.32 -18.87 6.84
N SER A 22 -37.43 -18.30 6.43
CA SER A 22 -38.78 -18.46 6.92
C SER A 22 -39.20 -19.93 7.01
N CYS A 23 -39.71 -20.35 8.16
CA CYS A 23 -40.76 -21.35 8.27
C CYS A 23 -41.70 -20.97 9.41
N SER A 24 -42.97 -20.80 9.07
CA SER A 24 -44.08 -20.50 9.97
C SER A 24 -44.93 -21.75 10.24
N LYS A 25 -45.63 -21.71 11.38
CA LYS A 25 -46.58 -22.67 11.99
C LYS A 25 -45.95 -23.81 12.81
N SER A 26 -46.48 -24.21 13.97
CA SER A 26 -47.74 -23.88 14.67
C SER A 26 -47.57 -24.04 16.19
N ASP A 27 -48.39 -23.31 16.94
CA ASP A 27 -48.54 -23.32 18.39
C ASP A 27 -48.62 -24.73 19.01
N ASN A 28 -47.74 -24.99 19.97
CA ASN A 28 -48.01 -25.84 21.13
C ASN A 28 -47.03 -25.45 22.24
N GLU A 29 -47.57 -24.86 23.31
CA GLU A 29 -46.86 -24.54 24.54
C GLU A 29 -46.30 -25.82 25.16
N THR A 30 -45.04 -26.10 24.85
CA THR A 30 -44.17 -26.95 25.65
C THR A 30 -43.11 -26.01 26.19
N THR A 31 -42.85 -26.03 27.50
CA THR A 31 -41.81 -25.22 28.13
C THR A 31 -40.45 -25.74 27.65
N GLU A 32 -40.05 -25.38 26.43
CA GLU A 32 -38.72 -25.65 25.92
C GLU A 32 -37.74 -24.92 26.82
N GLN A 33 -36.91 -25.70 27.52
CA GLN A 33 -35.65 -25.20 28.05
C GLN A 33 -34.84 -24.68 26.87
N GLN A 34 -34.96 -23.38 26.59
CA GLN A 34 -34.00 -22.64 25.78
C GLN A 34 -32.64 -22.83 26.45
N THR A 35 -31.84 -23.73 25.89
CA THR A 35 -30.47 -24.00 26.32
C THR A 35 -29.60 -22.90 25.77
N THR A 36 -29.64 -21.73 26.41
CA THR A 36 -28.66 -20.69 26.12
C THR A 36 -27.28 -21.27 26.43
N GLN A 37 -26.41 -21.36 25.41
CA GLN A 37 -25.08 -21.94 25.57
C GLN A 37 -24.20 -20.96 26.34
N LEU A 38 -24.14 -21.14 27.66
CA LEU A 38 -23.15 -20.52 28.53
C LEU A 38 -21.98 -21.48 28.69
N SER A 39 -20.76 -21.02 28.42
CA SER A 39 -19.57 -21.86 28.51
C SER A 39 -18.43 -21.12 29.19
N ALA A 40 -17.58 -21.88 29.89
CA ALA A 40 -16.30 -21.40 30.38
C ALA A 40 -15.27 -21.46 29.26
N LEU A 41 -14.38 -20.45 29.17
CA LEU A 41 -13.38 -20.35 28.11
C LEU A 41 -12.39 -21.53 28.09
N LYS A 42 -12.09 -22.11 29.26
CA LYS A 42 -11.16 -23.22 29.44
C LYS A 42 -11.89 -24.43 30.03
N ASN A 43 -11.35 -25.60 29.73
CA ASN A 43 -11.86 -26.86 30.29
C ASN A 43 -11.35 -27.15 31.71
N LYS A 44 -10.30 -26.45 32.15
CA LYS A 44 -9.61 -26.62 33.44
C LYS A 44 -9.14 -25.26 33.95
N TYR A 45 -9.28 -25.05 35.25
CA TYR A 45 -8.87 -23.83 35.93
C TYR A 45 -8.09 -24.15 37.20
N ALA A 46 -7.09 -23.34 37.53
CA ALA A 46 -6.39 -23.42 38.81
C ALA A 46 -7.08 -22.56 39.88
N PRO A 47 -6.94 -22.90 41.18
CA PRO A 47 -7.31 -21.99 42.26
C PRO A 47 -6.78 -20.57 42.03
N TYR A 48 -7.61 -19.57 42.31
CA TYR A 48 -7.36 -18.15 42.07
C TYR A 48 -7.15 -17.73 40.61
N GLU A 49 -7.40 -18.61 39.63
CA GLU A 49 -7.50 -18.22 38.24
C GLU A 49 -8.75 -17.37 38.01
N ILE A 50 -8.63 -16.34 37.18
CA ILE A 50 -9.81 -15.58 36.74
C ILE A 50 -10.51 -16.39 35.64
N VAL A 51 -11.73 -16.80 35.92
CA VAL A 51 -12.57 -17.60 35.02
C VAL A 51 -13.38 -16.68 34.14
N MET A 52 -13.27 -16.84 32.82
CA MET A 52 -14.13 -16.20 31.83
C MET A 52 -15.31 -17.11 31.45
N LEU A 53 -16.50 -16.53 31.46
CA LEU A 53 -17.74 -17.10 30.96
C LEU A 53 -18.20 -16.32 29.74
N THR A 54 -18.64 -17.03 28.70
CA THR A 54 -19.19 -16.41 27.49
C THR A 54 -20.53 -17.04 27.15
N ALA A 55 -21.49 -16.19 26.82
CA ALA A 55 -22.81 -16.58 26.33
C ALA A 55 -22.94 -16.27 24.82
N SER A 56 -23.74 -17.07 24.11
CA SER A 56 -24.04 -16.81 22.69
C SER A 56 -24.86 -15.55 22.46
N GLU A 57 -25.62 -15.12 23.46
CA GLU A 57 -26.46 -13.92 23.48
C GLU A 57 -26.27 -13.18 24.80
N ASN A 58 -26.64 -11.90 24.85
CA ASN A 58 -26.56 -11.12 26.08
C ASN A 58 -27.63 -11.59 27.08
N ILE A 59 -27.23 -12.46 28.00
CA ILE A 59 -28.07 -12.93 29.11
C ILE A 59 -27.78 -12.20 30.43
N PHE A 60 -26.75 -11.36 30.47
CA PHE A 60 -26.30 -10.72 31.69
C PHE A 60 -27.04 -9.40 31.87
N SER A 61 -28.22 -9.45 32.51
CA SER A 61 -29.07 -8.28 32.77
C SER A 61 -28.50 -7.30 33.82
N SER A 62 -27.42 -7.69 34.51
CA SER A 62 -26.71 -6.88 35.49
C SER A 62 -25.20 -6.93 35.29
N SER A 63 -24.50 -5.84 35.60
CA SER A 63 -23.04 -5.75 35.49
C SER A 63 -22.30 -6.47 36.62
N SER A 64 -23.00 -6.84 37.70
CA SER A 64 -22.50 -7.70 38.75
C SER A 64 -23.65 -8.48 39.41
N PHE A 65 -23.39 -9.74 39.74
CA PHE A 65 -24.32 -10.62 40.44
C PHE A 65 -23.56 -11.69 41.22
N ASN A 66 -24.26 -12.36 42.14
CA ASN A 66 -23.68 -13.41 42.95
C ASN A 66 -23.95 -14.79 42.34
N ALA A 67 -22.96 -15.67 42.39
CA ALA A 67 -23.07 -17.08 42.07
C ALA A 67 -22.56 -17.93 43.23
N THR A 68 -22.85 -19.23 43.18
CA THR A 68 -22.38 -20.21 44.16
C THR A 68 -21.58 -21.30 43.47
N ILE A 69 -20.41 -21.62 44.01
CA ILE A 69 -19.59 -22.78 43.61
C ILE A 69 -19.11 -23.48 44.88
N ASN A 70 -19.34 -24.79 45.00
CA ASN A 70 -19.00 -25.56 46.20
C ASN A 70 -19.49 -24.93 47.53
N ASN A 71 -20.73 -24.43 47.56
CA ASN A 71 -21.32 -23.68 48.69
C ASN A 71 -20.59 -22.37 49.07
N GLN A 72 -19.65 -21.90 48.26
CA GLN A 72 -19.01 -20.59 48.41
C GLN A 72 -19.64 -19.59 47.45
N GLN A 73 -19.96 -18.41 47.98
CA GLN A 73 -20.47 -17.31 47.18
C GLN A 73 -19.32 -16.62 46.45
N VAL A 74 -19.47 -16.38 45.15
CA VAL A 74 -18.54 -15.61 44.32
C VAL A 74 -19.27 -14.47 43.65
N GLU A 75 -18.63 -13.31 43.56
CA GLU A 75 -19.13 -12.19 42.75
C GLU A 75 -18.72 -12.42 41.29
N ILE A 76 -19.68 -12.36 40.38
CA ILE A 76 -19.48 -12.39 38.95
C ILE A 76 -19.66 -10.96 38.43
N ASN A 77 -18.68 -10.47 37.66
CA ASN A 77 -18.79 -9.20 36.94
C ASN A 77 -19.07 -9.49 35.47
N ALA A 78 -20.00 -8.78 34.86
CA ALA A 78 -20.42 -9.01 33.49
C ALA A 78 -20.42 -7.72 32.66
N GLN A 79 -20.11 -7.88 31.39
CA GLN A 79 -20.24 -6.85 30.37
C GLN A 79 -20.60 -7.52 29.04
N GLU A 80 -21.70 -7.06 28.46
CA GLU A 80 -22.29 -7.64 27.24
C GLU A 80 -22.47 -9.16 27.41
N ASN A 81 -21.86 -9.97 26.54
CA ASN A 81 -22.00 -11.42 26.52
C ASN A 81 -20.92 -12.14 27.34
N ASN A 82 -20.08 -11.41 28.06
CA ASN A 82 -18.95 -11.94 28.80
C ASN A 82 -19.10 -11.65 30.29
N ALA A 83 -18.68 -12.60 31.11
CA ALA A 83 -18.63 -12.44 32.55
C ALA A 83 -17.39 -13.11 33.12
N SER A 84 -16.99 -12.69 34.32
CA SER A 84 -15.85 -13.30 35.00
C SER A 84 -15.95 -13.29 36.51
N PHE A 85 -15.24 -14.22 37.13
CA PHE A 85 -15.07 -14.32 38.57
C PHE A 85 -13.69 -14.92 38.89
N ILE A 86 -13.25 -14.83 40.14
CA ILE A 86 -12.04 -15.52 40.60
C ILE A 86 -12.44 -16.87 41.20
N LEU A 87 -11.84 -17.94 40.69
CA LEU A 87 -12.05 -19.27 41.24
C LEU A 87 -11.53 -19.31 42.68
N PRO A 88 -12.36 -19.66 43.68
CA PRO A 88 -11.88 -19.79 45.05
C PRO A 88 -10.82 -20.89 45.21
N ASP A 89 -10.21 -20.95 46.40
CA ASP A 89 -9.28 -22.03 46.73
C ASP A 89 -10.03 -23.35 46.91
N LEU A 90 -10.11 -24.11 45.82
CA LEU A 90 -10.80 -25.39 45.73
C LEU A 90 -9.79 -26.49 45.43
N SER A 91 -9.99 -27.67 46.03
CA SER A 91 -9.18 -28.83 45.69
C SER A 91 -9.46 -29.31 44.26
N ASN A 92 -8.60 -30.17 43.72
CA ASN A 92 -8.83 -30.77 42.41
C ASN A 92 -10.18 -31.49 42.37
N GLY A 93 -10.98 -31.24 41.33
CA GLY A 93 -12.32 -31.80 41.22
C GLY A 93 -13.15 -31.16 40.13
N SER A 94 -14.39 -31.63 39.98
CA SER A 94 -15.41 -31.04 39.11
C SER A 94 -16.48 -30.39 39.98
N TYR A 95 -16.78 -29.13 39.69
CA TYR A 95 -17.71 -28.30 40.44
C TYR A 95 -18.71 -27.67 39.48
N GLU A 96 -19.85 -27.26 40.02
CA GLU A 96 -20.87 -26.49 39.28
C GLU A 96 -20.92 -25.08 39.84
N LEU A 97 -20.77 -24.11 38.95
CA LEU A 97 -21.08 -22.71 39.21
C LEU A 97 -22.56 -22.48 38.91
N SER A 98 -23.32 -22.08 39.93
CA SER A 98 -24.78 -21.92 39.85
C SER A 98 -25.20 -20.50 40.18
N PHE A 99 -26.08 -19.92 39.36
CA PHE A 99 -26.67 -18.60 39.59
C PHE A 99 -28.03 -18.45 38.91
N SER A 100 -28.76 -17.40 39.26
CA SER A 100 -30.08 -17.09 38.69
C SER A 100 -30.11 -15.65 38.17
N LEU A 101 -30.53 -15.47 36.93
CA LEU A 101 -30.79 -14.15 36.31
C LEU A 101 -32.18 -14.17 35.68
N ASP A 102 -32.96 -13.12 35.93
CA ASP A 102 -34.31 -12.96 35.37
C ASP A 102 -35.20 -14.20 35.54
N ASN A 103 -35.16 -14.81 36.73
CA ASN A 103 -35.87 -16.05 37.09
C ASN A 103 -35.46 -17.31 36.29
N LYS A 104 -34.36 -17.25 35.52
CA LYS A 104 -33.74 -18.40 34.88
C LYS A 104 -32.52 -18.86 35.66
N ASN A 105 -32.38 -20.17 35.85
CA ASN A 105 -31.24 -20.77 36.53
C ASN A 105 -30.20 -21.21 35.52
N TYR A 106 -28.94 -20.88 35.79
CA TYR A 106 -27.78 -21.22 34.98
C TYR A 106 -26.82 -22.08 35.79
N THR A 107 -26.23 -23.06 35.13
CA THR A 107 -25.18 -23.92 35.69
C THR A 107 -24.03 -24.02 34.70
N VAL A 108 -22.80 -23.91 35.18
CA VAL A 108 -21.59 -24.05 34.37
C VAL A 108 -20.65 -25.04 35.05
N ALA A 109 -20.21 -26.06 34.33
CA ALA A 109 -19.23 -27.02 34.83
C ALA A 109 -17.83 -26.38 34.87
N ILE A 110 -17.20 -26.44 36.04
CA ILE A 110 -15.85 -25.92 36.31
C ILE A 110 -14.98 -27.06 36.80
N ASN A 111 -13.95 -27.44 36.04
CA ASN A 111 -12.98 -28.43 36.49
C ASN A 111 -11.76 -27.72 37.09
N VAL A 112 -11.49 -28.01 38.36
CA VAL A 112 -10.38 -27.43 39.10
C VAL A 112 -9.19 -28.37 39.06
N VAL A 113 -8.04 -27.85 38.64
CA VAL A 113 -6.76 -28.55 38.61
C VAL A 113 -5.68 -27.59 39.08
N ALA A 114 -5.05 -27.91 40.21
CA ALA A 114 -3.95 -27.14 40.76
C ALA A 114 -2.81 -26.97 39.74
N ALA A 115 -2.24 -25.78 39.71
CA ALA A 115 -1.07 -25.48 38.89
C ALA A 115 0.12 -26.37 39.33
N THR A 116 0.76 -27.02 38.36
CA THR A 116 1.97 -27.83 38.58
C THR A 116 3.20 -27.07 38.11
N ASN A 117 4.37 -27.36 38.68
CA ASN A 117 5.65 -26.74 38.30
C ASN A 117 5.66 -25.21 38.50
N ILE A 118 5.12 -24.74 39.63
CA ILE A 118 5.12 -23.33 40.00
C ILE A 118 6.57 -22.90 40.23
N ALA A 119 7.02 -21.90 39.46
CA ALA A 119 8.35 -21.31 39.61
C ALA A 119 8.52 -20.60 40.95
N ALA A 120 9.76 -20.22 41.29
CA ALA A 120 10.00 -19.48 42.52
C ALA A 120 9.23 -18.14 42.50
N PRO A 121 8.62 -17.71 43.63
CA PRO A 121 7.85 -16.46 43.66
C PRO A 121 8.60 -15.23 43.13
N GLN A 122 9.90 -15.17 43.39
CA GLN A 122 10.76 -14.08 42.93
C GLN A 122 10.90 -14.04 41.41
N GLU A 123 10.90 -15.20 40.76
CA GLU A 123 10.99 -15.30 39.31
C GLU A 123 9.74 -14.69 38.67
N TYR A 124 8.54 -15.04 39.19
CA TYR A 124 7.29 -14.43 38.75
C TYR A 124 7.25 -12.93 38.98
N MET A 125 7.65 -12.45 40.16
CA MET A 125 7.66 -11.02 40.44
C MET A 125 8.60 -10.27 39.48
N SER A 126 9.82 -10.76 39.29
CA SER A 126 10.81 -10.15 38.39
C SER A 126 10.36 -10.17 36.93
N GLN A 127 9.72 -11.25 36.48
CA GLN A 127 9.16 -11.34 35.13
C GLN A 127 8.03 -10.31 34.95
N MET A 128 7.06 -10.26 35.86
CA MET A 128 5.94 -9.31 35.78
C MET A 128 6.43 -7.86 35.82
N GLN A 129 7.42 -7.53 36.65
CA GLN A 129 8.04 -6.20 36.66
C GLN A 129 8.69 -5.86 35.32
N THR A 130 9.44 -6.80 34.75
CA THR A 130 10.12 -6.60 33.46
C THR A 130 9.11 -6.32 32.35
N ASP A 131 8.07 -7.15 32.27
CA ASP A 131 7.01 -7.00 31.27
C ASP A 131 6.27 -5.67 31.43
N ILE A 132 5.77 -5.39 32.64
CA ILE A 132 5.04 -4.15 32.94
C ILE A 132 5.91 -2.91 32.63
N ASN A 133 7.19 -2.90 33.03
CA ASN A 133 8.08 -1.77 32.75
C ASN A 133 8.34 -1.59 31.25
N SER A 134 8.49 -2.68 30.50
CA SER A 134 8.65 -2.64 29.05
C SER A 134 7.43 -1.99 28.38
N HIS A 135 6.22 -2.38 28.79
CA HIS A 135 4.99 -1.78 28.30
C HIS A 135 4.85 -0.31 28.70
N ILE A 136 5.20 0.08 29.94
CA ILE A 136 5.23 1.48 30.38
C ILE A 136 6.17 2.33 29.51
N VAL A 137 7.35 1.82 29.17
CA VAL A 137 8.30 2.52 28.28
C VAL A 137 7.72 2.67 26.88
N ASN A 138 7.09 1.61 26.34
CA ASN A 138 6.43 1.66 25.04
C ASN A 138 5.29 2.69 25.02
N LEU A 139 4.39 2.66 26.00
CA LEU A 139 3.31 3.62 26.16
C LEU A 139 3.83 5.07 26.19
N ASN A 140 4.84 5.35 26.99
CA ASN A 140 5.43 6.69 27.06
C ASN A 140 5.97 7.16 25.70
N ASN A 141 6.61 6.26 24.93
CA ASN A 141 7.10 6.58 23.59
C ASN A 141 5.93 6.86 22.63
N GLN A 142 4.86 6.06 22.66
CA GLN A 142 3.70 6.28 21.82
C GLN A 142 2.96 7.59 22.18
N ILE A 143 2.77 7.86 23.46
CA ILE A 143 2.16 9.11 23.96
C ILE A 143 2.97 10.32 23.51
N THR A 144 4.30 10.27 23.63
CA THR A 144 5.19 11.36 23.17
C THR A 144 4.99 11.66 21.69
N ILE A 145 4.84 10.61 20.87
CA ILE A 145 4.62 10.74 19.43
C ILE A 145 3.23 11.32 19.14
N LEU A 146 2.21 10.93 19.90
CA LEU A 146 0.87 11.51 19.79
C LEU A 146 0.86 12.99 20.18
N GLU A 147 1.52 13.36 21.27
CA GLU A 147 1.66 14.76 21.71
C GLU A 147 2.33 15.63 20.64
N GLN A 148 3.44 15.16 20.06
CA GLN A 148 4.17 15.89 19.02
C GLN A 148 3.37 16.07 17.72
N ASN A 149 2.47 15.13 17.41
CA ASN A 149 1.73 15.11 16.16
C ASN A 149 0.27 15.56 16.30
N SER A 150 -0.15 16.06 17.46
CA SER A 150 -1.54 16.49 17.71
C SER A 150 -1.69 18.00 17.77
N ASP A 151 -2.84 18.48 17.33
CA ASP A 151 -3.23 19.90 17.46
C ASP A 151 -3.75 20.19 18.89
N THR A 152 -3.99 19.13 19.66
CA THR A 152 -4.44 19.16 21.06
C THR A 152 -3.53 18.32 21.95
N PRO A 153 -2.23 18.67 22.13
CA PRO A 153 -1.31 17.87 22.94
C PRO A 153 -1.77 17.67 24.40
N SER A 154 -2.57 18.60 24.94
CA SER A 154 -3.18 18.49 26.26
C SER A 154 -4.14 17.31 26.40
N GLU A 155 -4.70 16.80 25.30
CA GLU A 155 -5.61 15.66 25.26
C GLU A 155 -4.96 14.38 25.81
N TYR A 156 -3.64 14.24 25.67
CA TYR A 156 -2.92 13.05 26.11
C TYR A 156 -2.31 13.17 27.50
N GLN A 157 -2.48 14.30 28.19
CA GLN A 157 -1.98 14.45 29.57
C GLN A 157 -2.64 13.47 30.54
N SER A 158 -3.95 13.20 30.38
CA SER A 158 -4.62 12.19 31.20
C SER A 158 -4.05 10.79 30.98
N LEU A 159 -3.71 10.44 29.73
CA LEU A 159 -3.08 9.16 29.41
C LEU A 159 -1.68 9.05 30.02
N LYS A 160 -0.90 10.14 30.01
CA LYS A 160 0.39 10.22 30.70
C LYS A 160 0.26 10.08 32.22
N ASN A 161 -0.75 10.72 32.80
CA ASN A 161 -1.05 10.57 34.23
C ASN A 161 -1.44 9.13 34.58
N ASP A 162 -2.16 8.44 33.69
CA ASP A 162 -2.50 7.03 33.86
C ASP A 162 -1.25 6.14 33.85
N VAL A 163 -0.29 6.41 32.98
CA VAL A 163 1.01 5.69 32.99
C VAL A 163 1.78 5.90 34.29
N VAL A 164 1.80 7.13 34.83
CA VAL A 164 2.40 7.41 36.15
C VAL A 164 1.66 6.65 37.25
N LYS A 165 0.32 6.61 37.20
CA LYS A 165 -0.50 5.85 38.13
C LYS A 165 -0.18 4.35 38.08
N TYR A 166 -0.08 3.75 36.91
CA TYR A 166 0.28 2.33 36.78
C TYR A 166 1.68 2.02 37.28
N THR A 167 2.63 2.93 37.05
CA THR A 167 4.00 2.84 37.61
C THR A 167 3.96 2.83 39.15
N ASN A 168 3.15 3.71 39.75
CA ASN A 168 2.99 3.77 41.20
C ASN A 168 2.32 2.51 41.76
N LEU A 169 1.29 1.97 41.10
CA LEU A 169 0.66 0.71 41.48
C LEU A 169 1.66 -0.46 41.44
N LEU A 170 2.48 -0.56 40.40
CA LEU A 170 3.52 -1.58 40.32
C LEU A 170 4.52 -1.47 41.49
N ASN A 171 4.95 -0.25 41.82
CA ASN A 171 5.87 0.00 42.93
C ASN A 171 5.24 -0.34 44.29
N GLU A 172 3.97 -0.02 44.47
CA GLU A 172 3.20 -0.38 45.66
C GLU A 172 3.11 -1.90 45.83
N TYR A 173 2.69 -2.63 44.79
CA TYR A 173 2.59 -4.08 44.85
C TYR A 173 3.94 -4.78 44.95
N THR A 174 5.00 -4.19 44.38
CA THR A 174 6.38 -4.65 44.60
C THR A 174 6.78 -4.54 46.07
N THR A 175 6.45 -3.40 46.69
CA THR A 175 6.74 -3.17 48.12
C THR A 175 5.93 -4.13 48.98
N ALA A 176 4.65 -4.31 48.67
CA ALA A 176 3.79 -5.28 49.34
C ALA A 176 4.38 -6.69 49.25
N TYR A 177 4.76 -7.13 48.04
CA TYR A 177 5.40 -8.42 47.79
C TYR A 177 6.68 -8.63 48.61
N ASN A 178 7.54 -7.61 48.69
CA ASN A 178 8.80 -7.71 49.44
C ASN A 178 8.57 -7.91 50.96
N ASN A 179 7.46 -7.38 51.47
CA ASN A 179 7.06 -7.48 52.88
C ASN A 179 6.25 -8.75 53.20
N LEU A 180 5.92 -9.57 52.21
CA LEU A 180 5.20 -10.83 52.41
C LEU A 180 6.05 -11.86 53.15
N SER A 181 5.39 -12.69 53.96
CA SER A 181 5.98 -13.92 54.50
C SER A 181 6.30 -14.91 53.38
N ASP A 182 7.17 -15.89 53.63
CA ASP A 182 7.48 -16.92 52.64
C ASP A 182 6.24 -17.71 52.21
N ALA A 183 5.30 -17.96 53.15
CA ALA A 183 4.03 -18.62 52.85
C ALA A 183 3.16 -17.76 51.90
N ASP A 184 3.03 -16.47 52.18
CA ASP A 184 2.27 -15.56 51.33
C ASP A 184 2.93 -15.37 49.95
N LYS A 185 4.27 -15.41 49.85
CA LYS A 185 4.97 -15.41 48.56
C LYS A 185 4.65 -16.66 47.74
N GLN A 186 4.42 -17.81 48.37
CA GLN A 186 3.97 -19.00 47.65
C GLN A 186 2.54 -18.84 47.14
N GLU A 187 1.64 -18.22 47.92
CA GLU A 187 0.29 -17.89 47.44
C GLU A 187 0.34 -16.90 46.27
N PHE A 188 1.20 -15.88 46.34
CA PHE A 188 1.46 -14.99 45.21
C PHE A 188 1.84 -15.76 43.94
N ALA A 189 2.80 -16.69 44.04
CA ALA A 189 3.28 -17.47 42.89
C ALA A 189 2.17 -18.33 42.28
N LYS A 190 1.32 -18.95 43.11
CA LYS A 190 0.16 -19.73 42.63
C LYS A 190 -0.79 -18.88 41.80
N VAL A 191 -1.12 -17.68 42.26
CA VAL A 191 -2.03 -16.77 41.55
C VAL A 191 -1.43 -16.31 40.22
N ILE A 192 -0.14 -15.93 40.20
CA ILE A 192 0.52 -15.54 38.94
C ILE A 192 0.57 -16.72 37.97
N ALA A 193 0.96 -17.91 38.44
CA ALA A 193 1.00 -19.12 37.62
C ALA A 193 -0.38 -19.46 37.02
N ALA A 194 -1.44 -19.34 37.81
CA ALA A 194 -2.81 -19.58 37.37
C ALA A 194 -3.25 -18.64 36.23
N ASN A 195 -2.76 -17.40 36.23
CA ASN A 195 -3.17 -16.36 35.27
C ASN A 195 -2.10 -16.07 34.19
N GLN A 196 -0.99 -16.78 34.18
CA GLN A 196 0.17 -16.49 33.33
C GLN A 196 -0.15 -16.56 31.83
N ASP A 197 -0.88 -17.60 31.40
CA ASP A 197 -1.24 -17.80 29.99
C ASP A 197 -2.03 -16.59 29.44
N LEU A 198 -2.97 -16.11 30.25
CA LEU A 198 -3.87 -15.01 29.90
C LEU A 198 -3.11 -13.67 29.79
N ILE A 199 -2.18 -13.41 30.71
CA ILE A 199 -1.30 -12.24 30.69
C ILE A 199 -0.38 -12.30 29.46
N THR A 200 0.22 -13.46 29.23
CA THR A 200 1.15 -13.69 28.11
C THR A 200 0.45 -13.52 26.77
N GLU A 201 -0.78 -14.03 26.64
CA GLU A 201 -1.60 -13.85 25.43
C GLU A 201 -1.87 -12.37 25.15
N PHE A 202 -2.27 -11.61 26.16
CA PHE A 202 -2.56 -10.18 25.98
C PHE A 202 -1.29 -9.37 25.64
N ASN A 203 -0.18 -9.62 26.36
CA ASN A 203 1.10 -8.97 26.08
C ASN A 203 1.55 -9.24 24.63
N ASN A 204 1.40 -10.48 24.15
CA ASN A 204 1.74 -10.84 22.77
C ASN A 204 0.86 -10.13 21.74
N LEU A 205 -0.45 -10.02 21.99
CA LEU A 205 -1.37 -9.31 21.10
C LEU A 205 -1.00 -7.82 20.97
N ASN A 206 -0.69 -7.17 22.08
CA ASN A 206 -0.29 -5.75 22.08
C ASN A 206 1.12 -5.53 21.50
N SER A 207 2.03 -6.48 21.69
CA SER A 207 3.35 -6.45 21.03
C SER A 207 3.20 -6.55 19.50
N ASP A 208 2.38 -7.49 19.02
CA ASP A 208 2.05 -7.66 17.60
C ASP A 208 1.40 -6.39 17.01
N LEU A 209 0.47 -5.78 17.74
CA LEU A 209 -0.20 -4.54 17.35
C LEU A 209 0.77 -3.36 17.29
N SER A 210 1.61 -3.20 18.31
CA SER A 210 2.62 -2.14 18.34
C SER A 210 3.61 -2.27 17.20
N ALA A 211 4.06 -3.49 16.91
CA ALA A 211 4.97 -3.78 15.81
C ALA A 211 4.37 -3.42 14.46
N SER A 212 3.09 -3.72 14.21
CA SER A 212 2.46 -3.47 12.89
C SER A 212 2.45 -1.99 12.51
N PHE A 213 2.35 -1.08 13.48
CA PHE A 213 2.35 0.37 13.20
C PHE A 213 3.72 0.97 12.90
N THR A 214 4.80 0.24 13.14
CA THR A 214 6.16 0.72 12.82
C THR A 214 6.32 0.89 11.30
N ASN A 215 5.70 0.02 10.51
CA ASN A 215 5.75 0.03 9.04
C ASN A 215 4.93 1.17 8.41
N LEU A 216 3.95 1.71 9.12
CA LEU A 216 3.09 2.81 8.63
C LEU A 216 3.82 4.18 8.56
N ARG A 217 5.11 4.23 8.93
CA ARG A 217 5.86 5.48 9.19
C ARG A 217 6.76 5.94 8.05
N THR A 218 7.00 5.17 7.01
CA THR A 218 7.97 5.51 5.96
C THR A 218 7.31 6.25 4.78
N PRO A 219 7.61 7.55 4.54
CA PRO A 219 7.04 8.32 3.43
C PRO A 219 7.86 8.27 2.13
N ASN A 220 9.00 7.55 2.09
CA ASN A 220 10.08 7.85 1.14
C ASN A 220 10.31 6.80 0.04
N SER A 221 9.48 5.76 -0.08
CA SER A 221 9.52 4.79 -1.18
C SER A 221 8.10 4.46 -1.65
N VAL A 222 7.96 3.90 -2.86
CA VAL A 222 6.69 3.33 -3.33
C VAL A 222 6.44 2.03 -2.57
N GLN A 223 6.09 2.18 -1.30
CA GLN A 223 5.70 1.11 -0.40
C GLN A 223 4.24 0.80 -0.62
N ASP A 224 3.88 -0.48 -0.46
CA ASP A 224 2.50 -0.91 -0.39
C ASP A 224 1.88 -0.53 0.98
N TYR A 225 1.66 0.77 1.15
CA TYR A 225 1.16 1.36 2.38
C TYR A 225 -0.23 0.82 2.74
N GLU A 226 -1.10 0.63 1.75
CA GLU A 226 -2.42 0.06 1.95
C GLU A 226 -2.37 -1.38 2.46
N ALA A 227 -1.45 -2.22 1.96
CA ALA A 227 -1.26 -3.56 2.50
C ALA A 227 -0.81 -3.53 3.97
N ASP A 228 0.10 -2.61 4.34
CA ASP A 228 0.52 -2.44 5.73
C ASP A 228 -0.61 -1.93 6.63
N VAL A 229 -1.47 -1.04 6.13
CA VAL A 229 -2.68 -0.59 6.84
C VAL A 229 -3.66 -1.74 7.01
N GLU A 230 -3.89 -2.56 5.97
CA GLU A 230 -4.78 -3.73 6.04
C GLU A 230 -4.26 -4.78 7.04
N ALA A 231 -2.95 -5.05 7.03
CA ALA A 231 -2.32 -5.94 8.01
C ALA A 231 -2.46 -5.39 9.45
N SER A 232 -2.22 -4.09 9.63
CA SER A 232 -2.38 -3.39 10.90
C SER A 232 -3.82 -3.39 11.39
N MET A 233 -4.80 -3.21 10.48
CA MET A 233 -6.23 -3.31 10.79
C MET A 233 -6.55 -4.70 11.35
N GLY A 234 -6.05 -5.78 10.74
CA GLY A 234 -6.28 -7.13 11.24
C GLY A 234 -5.84 -7.27 12.70
N LYS A 235 -4.62 -6.84 13.03
CA LYS A 235 -4.09 -6.85 14.40
C LYS A 235 -4.91 -5.97 15.35
N PHE A 236 -5.33 -4.80 14.88
CA PHE A 236 -6.17 -3.87 15.64
C PHE A 236 -7.53 -4.49 15.97
N VAL A 237 -8.21 -5.09 15.00
CA VAL A 237 -9.52 -5.75 15.19
C VAL A 237 -9.42 -6.84 16.26
N PHE A 238 -8.39 -7.70 16.18
CA PHE A 238 -8.18 -8.76 17.18
C PHE A 238 -7.91 -8.19 18.57
N SER A 239 -7.08 -7.15 18.66
CA SER A 239 -6.73 -6.53 19.95
C SER A 239 -7.93 -5.83 20.58
N VAL A 240 -8.76 -5.13 19.79
CA VAL A 240 -10.02 -4.53 20.28
C VAL A 240 -10.97 -5.61 20.79
N ALA A 241 -11.20 -6.66 20.01
CA ALA A 241 -12.09 -7.74 20.40
C ALA A 241 -11.62 -8.43 21.69
N TYR A 242 -10.31 -8.69 21.80
CA TYR A 242 -9.72 -9.27 22.99
C TYR A 242 -9.85 -8.33 24.19
N THR A 243 -9.48 -7.06 24.04
CA THR A 243 -9.59 -6.05 25.09
C THR A 243 -11.01 -5.91 25.61
N VAL A 244 -12.00 -5.74 24.71
CA VAL A 244 -13.42 -5.60 25.08
C VAL A 244 -13.94 -6.87 25.76
N GLY A 245 -13.63 -8.04 25.20
CA GLY A 245 -14.07 -9.32 25.77
C GLY A 245 -13.50 -9.59 27.17
N HIS A 246 -12.35 -9.01 27.50
CA HIS A 246 -11.65 -9.21 28.77
C HIS A 246 -11.84 -8.08 29.78
N ILE A 247 -12.64 -7.05 29.48
CA ILE A 247 -12.99 -6.02 30.46
C ILE A 247 -13.54 -6.61 31.78
N PRO A 248 -14.44 -7.62 31.79
CA PRO A 248 -14.92 -8.23 33.02
C PRO A 248 -13.79 -8.68 33.98
N LEU A 249 -12.67 -9.17 33.44
CA LEU A 249 -11.52 -9.58 34.24
C LEU A 249 -10.98 -8.43 35.09
N ILE A 250 -10.85 -7.25 34.49
CA ILE A 250 -10.28 -6.08 35.14
C ILE A 250 -11.24 -5.54 36.21
N LEU A 251 -12.55 -5.58 35.92
CA LEU A 251 -13.58 -5.25 36.91
C LEU A 251 -13.51 -6.21 38.11
N THR A 252 -13.35 -7.51 37.82
CA THR A 252 -13.26 -8.57 38.84
C THR A 252 -12.01 -8.40 39.70
N GLY A 253 -10.83 -8.31 39.09
CA GLY A 253 -9.58 -8.07 39.81
C GLY A 253 -9.63 -6.77 40.61
N GLY A 254 -10.14 -5.69 40.00
CA GLY A 254 -10.25 -4.38 40.60
C GLY A 254 -11.11 -4.30 41.85
N LYS A 255 -12.29 -4.93 41.84
CA LYS A 255 -13.17 -4.99 43.00
C LYS A 255 -12.63 -5.89 44.12
N LEU A 256 -11.97 -6.98 43.77
CA LEU A 256 -11.45 -7.94 44.75
C LEU A 256 -10.20 -7.43 45.47
N LEU A 257 -9.50 -6.44 44.91
CA LEU A 257 -8.49 -5.67 45.64
C LEU A 257 -9.05 -4.91 46.85
N ALA A 258 -10.38 -4.71 46.92
CA ALA A 258 -11.06 -4.16 48.08
C ALA A 258 -11.62 -5.24 49.03
N ALA A 259 -11.45 -6.52 48.71
CA ALA A 259 -11.94 -7.65 49.51
C ALA A 259 -10.85 -8.23 50.43
N SER A 260 -11.27 -9.01 51.42
CA SER A 260 -10.36 -9.66 52.37
C SER A 260 -9.82 -10.98 51.82
N PHE A 261 -8.58 -10.98 51.34
CA PHE A 261 -7.85 -12.18 50.91
C PHE A 261 -6.53 -12.34 51.67
N ASN A 262 -5.86 -13.48 51.46
CA ASN A 262 -4.46 -13.64 51.84
C ASN A 262 -3.61 -12.50 51.22
N PRO A 263 -2.66 -11.89 51.95
CA PRO A 263 -1.86 -10.78 51.46
C PRO A 263 -1.09 -11.07 50.15
N GLY A 264 -0.63 -12.32 49.97
CA GLY A 264 0.03 -12.78 48.75
C GLY A 264 -0.91 -12.82 47.54
N VAL A 265 -2.15 -13.27 47.75
CA VAL A 265 -3.20 -13.25 46.72
C VAL A 265 -3.53 -11.81 46.32
N LEU A 266 -3.68 -10.90 47.29
CA LEU A 266 -3.93 -9.48 47.00
C LEU A 266 -2.81 -8.84 46.19
N ALA A 267 -1.54 -9.08 46.58
CA ALA A 267 -0.39 -8.56 45.84
C ALA A 267 -0.36 -9.09 44.41
N ALA A 268 -0.62 -10.39 44.21
CA ALA A 268 -0.64 -10.99 42.88
C ALA A 268 -1.77 -10.43 42.01
N LEU A 269 -3.01 -10.37 42.53
CA LEU A 269 -4.14 -9.78 41.81
C LEU A 269 -3.91 -8.31 41.48
N GLY A 270 -3.18 -7.58 42.34
CA GLY A 270 -2.78 -6.19 42.09
C GLY A 270 -1.85 -6.07 40.88
N VAL A 271 -0.82 -6.92 40.82
CA VAL A 271 0.12 -6.97 39.69
C VAL A 271 -0.59 -7.40 38.40
N VAL A 272 -1.45 -8.44 38.47
CA VAL A 272 -2.24 -8.94 37.34
C VAL A 272 -3.17 -7.84 36.80
N THR A 273 -3.95 -7.19 37.68
CA THR A 273 -4.86 -6.10 37.31
C THR A 273 -4.09 -4.91 36.70
N THR A 274 -2.93 -4.57 37.26
CA THR A 274 -2.07 -3.50 36.73
C THR A 274 -1.58 -3.84 35.33
N SER A 275 -1.15 -5.08 35.08
CA SER A 275 -0.76 -5.56 33.75
C SER A 275 -1.90 -5.46 32.75
N PHE A 276 -3.13 -5.82 33.14
CA PHE A 276 -4.29 -5.66 32.26
C PHE A 276 -4.60 -4.20 31.94
N LEU A 277 -4.57 -3.30 32.94
CA LEU A 277 -4.82 -1.87 32.72
C LEU A 277 -3.82 -1.26 31.72
N ILE A 278 -2.56 -1.65 31.81
CA ILE A 278 -1.51 -1.23 30.87
C ILE A 278 -1.79 -1.76 29.46
N ASN A 279 -2.16 -3.05 29.34
CA ASN A 279 -2.52 -3.63 28.06
C ASN A 279 -3.75 -2.95 27.41
N VAL A 280 -4.74 -2.53 28.20
CA VAL A 280 -5.86 -1.71 27.72
C VAL A 280 -5.35 -0.36 27.21
N ALA A 281 -4.49 0.31 27.97
CA ALA A 281 -3.90 1.58 27.57
C ALA A 281 -3.08 1.46 26.28
N ASP A 282 -2.38 0.33 26.07
CA ASP A 282 -1.67 0.03 24.82
C ASP A 282 -2.64 -0.05 23.64
N THR A 283 -3.73 -0.81 23.79
CA THR A 283 -4.78 -0.91 22.76
C THR A 283 -5.42 0.45 22.46
N VAL A 284 -5.67 1.27 23.49
CA VAL A 284 -6.22 2.62 23.33
C VAL A 284 -5.25 3.53 22.57
N THR A 285 -3.97 3.55 22.94
CA THR A 285 -2.94 4.38 22.32
C THR A 285 -2.68 3.96 20.87
N ALA A 286 -2.68 2.65 20.63
CA ALA A 286 -2.67 2.04 19.32
C ALA A 286 -3.84 2.51 18.44
N ALA A 287 -5.06 2.48 18.98
CA ALA A 287 -6.27 2.90 18.28
C ALA A 287 -6.15 4.37 17.81
N VAL A 288 -5.77 5.26 18.73
CA VAL A 288 -5.58 6.69 18.44
C VAL A 288 -4.45 6.92 17.41
N THR A 289 -3.37 6.15 17.51
CA THR A 289 -2.27 6.23 16.55
C THR A 289 -2.73 5.80 15.16
N LEU A 290 -3.41 4.67 15.03
CA LEU A 290 -3.87 4.17 13.74
C LEU A 290 -4.81 5.15 13.04
N THR A 291 -5.80 5.71 13.75
CA THR A 291 -6.78 6.62 13.15
C THR A 291 -6.20 7.98 12.78
N SER A 292 -5.06 8.37 13.37
CA SER A 292 -4.36 9.63 13.07
C SER A 292 -3.32 9.53 11.95
N LYS A 293 -2.94 8.33 11.47
CA LYS A 293 -1.83 8.13 10.52
C LYS A 293 -2.07 8.54 9.06
N SER A 294 -3.17 9.23 8.77
CA SER A 294 -3.61 9.58 7.42
C SER A 294 -3.63 8.37 6.47
N ILE A 295 -4.71 7.60 6.52
CA ILE A 295 -4.82 6.27 5.90
C ILE A 295 -5.83 6.19 4.76
N LYS A 296 -6.75 7.16 4.62
CA LYS A 296 -7.74 7.15 3.52
C LYS A 296 -7.27 8.05 2.37
N PRO A 297 -7.00 7.52 1.16
CA PRO A 297 -6.76 8.37 -0.01
C PRO A 297 -8.06 9.09 -0.39
N PHE A 298 -7.96 10.38 -0.72
CA PHE A 298 -9.14 11.18 -1.06
C PHE A 298 -8.95 12.09 -2.28
N GLU A 299 -7.72 12.29 -2.73
CA GLU A 299 -7.42 13.15 -3.89
C GLU A 299 -6.09 12.71 -4.52
N PHE A 300 -6.01 12.63 -5.85
CA PHE A 300 -4.70 12.53 -6.50
C PHE A 300 -4.00 13.89 -6.49
N ILE A 301 -2.68 13.90 -6.39
CA ILE A 301 -1.93 15.13 -6.59
C ILE A 301 -1.97 15.47 -8.08
N THR A 302 -2.54 16.63 -8.38
CA THR A 302 -2.67 17.16 -9.74
C THR A 302 -1.30 17.56 -10.28
N GLU A 303 -1.01 17.15 -11.51
CA GLU A 303 0.15 17.64 -12.23
C GLU A 303 -0.22 18.95 -12.91
N THR A 304 0.58 19.99 -12.68
CA THR A 304 0.35 21.33 -13.23
C THR A 304 0.99 21.53 -14.60
N SER A 305 1.88 20.63 -15.01
CA SER A 305 2.60 20.67 -16.29
C SER A 305 2.15 19.56 -17.23
N LEU A 306 2.19 19.84 -18.54
CA LEU A 306 2.02 18.84 -19.59
C LEU A 306 3.12 17.77 -19.48
N VAL A 307 2.73 16.49 -19.41
CA VAL A 307 3.70 15.38 -19.36
C VAL A 307 4.22 15.10 -20.77
N VAL A 308 5.53 15.17 -20.98
CA VAL A 308 6.15 14.85 -22.27
C VAL A 308 6.76 13.46 -22.23
N TYR A 309 6.48 12.68 -23.26
CA TYR A 309 7.04 11.35 -23.57
C TYR A 309 7.82 11.41 -24.88
N GLU A 310 8.98 10.77 -24.90
CA GLU A 310 9.66 10.43 -26.16
C GLU A 310 9.07 9.12 -26.69
N SER A 311 8.79 9.05 -28.00
CA SER A 311 8.11 7.89 -28.59
C SER A 311 8.89 6.60 -28.30
N GLY A 312 8.26 5.66 -27.60
CA GLY A 312 8.83 4.35 -27.24
C GLY A 312 9.77 4.33 -26.03
N VAL A 313 10.03 5.49 -25.41
CA VAL A 313 10.89 5.57 -24.22
C VAL A 313 10.04 5.44 -22.95
N GLU A 314 10.41 4.50 -22.09
CA GLU A 314 9.77 4.32 -20.79
C GLU A 314 10.12 5.47 -19.84
N LYS A 315 9.09 6.00 -19.17
CA LYS A 315 9.23 7.04 -18.14
C LYS A 315 8.70 6.54 -16.80
N ILE A 316 9.57 6.52 -15.79
CA ILE A 316 9.18 6.24 -14.41
C ILE A 316 8.26 7.36 -13.94
N THR A 317 7.05 7.00 -13.50
CA THR A 317 6.01 7.93 -13.04
C THR A 317 5.65 7.61 -11.59
N ASP A 318 5.88 8.58 -10.70
CA ASP A 318 5.52 8.50 -9.29
C ASP A 318 4.11 9.09 -9.07
N ILE A 319 3.11 8.21 -9.06
CA ILE A 319 1.71 8.61 -8.90
C ILE A 319 1.43 8.81 -7.41
N LYS A 320 1.16 10.07 -7.02
CA LYS A 320 0.89 10.45 -5.63
C LYS A 320 -0.57 10.75 -5.39
N ALA A 321 -1.04 10.39 -4.20
CA ALA A 321 -2.32 10.79 -3.65
C ALA A 321 -2.15 11.48 -2.30
N ARG A 322 -3.11 12.32 -1.95
CA ARG A 322 -3.29 12.84 -0.60
C ARG A 322 -4.11 11.83 0.21
N TYR A 323 -3.57 11.47 1.36
CA TYR A 323 -4.23 10.65 2.35
C TYR A 323 -4.67 11.53 3.51
N ARG A 324 -5.84 11.23 4.07
CA ARG A 324 -6.38 11.91 5.24
C ARG A 324 -6.56 10.99 6.43
N SER A 325 -6.47 11.56 7.63
CA SER A 325 -6.81 10.85 8.87
C SER A 325 -8.31 10.49 8.89
N LEU A 326 -8.67 9.52 9.73
CA LEU A 326 -10.07 9.14 9.88
C LEU A 326 -10.86 10.22 10.60
N ILE A 327 -12.13 10.34 10.23
CA ILE A 327 -13.10 11.26 10.82
C ILE A 327 -14.33 10.53 11.34
N ASN A 328 -15.16 11.21 12.14
CA ASN A 328 -16.33 10.61 12.80
C ASN A 328 -17.27 9.85 11.85
N ASN A 329 -17.52 10.41 10.67
CA ASN A 329 -18.47 9.83 9.72
C ASN A 329 -17.89 8.67 8.91
N ASP A 330 -16.59 8.35 9.05
CA ASP A 330 -15.97 7.32 8.22
C ASP A 330 -16.48 5.90 8.51
N ALA A 331 -17.10 5.66 9.67
CA ALA A 331 -17.67 4.36 10.01
C ALA A 331 -18.89 4.00 9.14
N ASP A 332 -19.64 5.00 8.69
CA ASP A 332 -20.96 4.84 8.04
C ASP A 332 -21.04 5.47 6.64
N ASP A 333 -19.93 6.05 6.16
CA ASP A 333 -19.84 6.67 4.83
C ASP A 333 -19.84 5.59 3.72
N PRO A 334 -20.82 5.57 2.80
CA PRO A 334 -20.89 4.59 1.73
C PRO A 334 -19.75 4.69 0.72
N ASP A 335 -19.06 5.83 0.65
CA ASP A 335 -17.88 6.01 -0.21
C ASP A 335 -16.62 5.38 0.39
N ASN A 336 -16.68 4.90 1.64
CA ASN A 336 -15.58 4.20 2.29
C ASN A 336 -15.57 2.71 1.97
N GLY A 337 -14.36 2.21 1.72
CA GLY A 337 -14.13 0.78 1.61
C GLY A 337 -14.09 0.09 2.98
N SER A 338 -14.12 -1.25 2.94
CA SER A 338 -14.23 -2.10 4.14
C SER A 338 -13.12 -1.89 5.18
N VAL A 339 -11.90 -1.53 4.77
CA VAL A 339 -10.80 -1.29 5.70
C VAL A 339 -11.06 -0.04 6.53
N ILE A 340 -11.48 1.04 5.87
CA ILE A 340 -11.75 2.33 6.53
C ILE A 340 -12.94 2.22 7.47
N THR A 341 -14.06 1.65 7.00
CA THR A 341 -15.25 1.47 7.84
C THR A 341 -14.98 0.56 9.04
N THR A 342 -14.19 -0.52 8.85
CA THR A 342 -13.81 -1.44 9.95
C THR A 342 -12.97 -0.74 11.00
N ILE A 343 -11.93 0.02 10.61
CA ILE A 343 -11.07 0.72 11.57
C ILE A 343 -11.90 1.74 12.36
N ALA A 344 -12.70 2.58 11.68
CA ALA A 344 -13.52 3.59 12.32
C ALA A 344 -14.58 2.96 13.26
N GLY A 345 -15.27 1.91 12.80
CA GLY A 345 -16.26 1.19 13.59
C GLY A 345 -15.66 0.52 14.83
N LYS A 346 -14.48 -0.12 14.70
CA LYS A 346 -13.79 -0.73 15.85
C LYS A 346 -13.23 0.29 16.82
N TYR A 347 -12.78 1.45 16.34
CA TYR A 347 -12.42 2.57 17.20
C TYR A 347 -13.63 3.02 18.04
N ASN A 348 -14.79 3.22 17.42
CA ASN A 348 -16.01 3.63 18.11
C ASN A 348 -16.47 2.58 19.13
N ASN A 349 -16.46 1.30 18.75
CA ASN A 349 -16.79 0.20 19.66
C ASN A 349 -15.83 0.12 20.85
N LEU A 350 -14.52 0.29 20.64
CA LEU A 350 -13.54 0.36 21.72
C LEU A 350 -13.81 1.56 22.62
N LYS A 351 -14.03 2.75 22.05
CA LYS A 351 -14.32 3.99 22.79
C LYS A 351 -15.50 3.80 23.73
N ASP A 352 -16.62 3.29 23.22
CA ASP A 352 -17.85 3.16 24.01
C ASP A 352 -17.69 2.12 25.12
N ASN A 353 -17.07 0.97 24.80
CA ASN A 353 -16.79 -0.07 25.79
C ASN A 353 -15.78 0.38 26.85
N TYR A 354 -14.70 1.04 26.45
CA TYR A 354 -13.67 1.56 27.35
C TYR A 354 -14.23 2.66 28.26
N ASN A 355 -14.94 3.64 27.72
CA ASN A 355 -15.49 4.74 28.52
C ASN A 355 -16.57 4.26 29.50
N SER A 356 -17.39 3.29 29.09
CA SER A 356 -18.34 2.60 29.98
C SER A 356 -17.60 1.83 31.09
N PHE A 357 -16.59 1.05 30.71
CA PHE A 357 -15.75 0.27 31.61
C PHE A 357 -15.09 1.10 32.70
N ILE A 358 -14.36 2.16 32.35
CA ILE A 358 -13.60 2.94 33.32
C ILE A 358 -14.52 3.60 34.36
N SER A 359 -15.76 3.91 34.00
CA SER A 359 -16.75 4.47 34.92
C SER A 359 -17.12 3.49 36.05
N ASN A 360 -17.02 2.19 35.80
CA ASN A 360 -17.33 1.11 36.73
C ASN A 360 -16.14 0.68 37.60
N LEU A 361 -14.92 1.15 37.30
CA LEU A 361 -13.74 0.83 38.10
C LEU A 361 -13.70 1.59 39.43
N PRO A 362 -13.18 0.99 40.51
CA PRO A 362 -12.83 1.69 41.74
C PRO A 362 -11.89 2.87 41.50
N SER A 363 -12.08 3.99 42.22
CA SER A 363 -11.35 5.25 42.00
C SER A 363 -9.82 5.09 42.05
N PHE A 364 -9.31 4.23 42.94
CA PHE A 364 -7.87 4.03 43.12
C PHE A 364 -7.18 3.37 41.91
N ILE A 365 -7.90 2.65 41.04
CA ILE A 365 -7.37 2.08 39.78
C ILE A 365 -8.00 2.65 38.52
N ARG A 366 -9.09 3.41 38.63
CA ARG A 366 -9.81 4.04 37.51
C ARG A 366 -8.87 4.90 36.64
N PRO A 367 -8.73 4.61 35.34
CA PRO A 367 -8.04 5.51 34.40
C PRO A 367 -8.73 6.88 34.33
N SER A 368 -7.94 7.92 34.12
CA SER A 368 -8.39 9.30 33.95
C SER A 368 -8.60 9.67 32.49
N TYR A 369 -7.96 8.97 31.56
CA TYR A 369 -8.16 9.17 30.13
C TYR A 369 -9.53 8.66 29.69
N VAL A 370 -10.27 9.53 29.00
CA VAL A 370 -11.54 9.23 28.35
C VAL A 370 -11.31 9.29 26.84
N MET A 371 -11.59 8.19 26.13
CA MET A 371 -11.45 8.14 24.69
C MET A 371 -12.42 9.12 24.03
N GLN A 372 -11.90 9.97 23.16
CA GLN A 372 -12.68 10.94 22.41
C GLN A 372 -13.23 10.32 21.12
N SER A 373 -14.34 10.84 20.61
CA SER A 373 -14.79 10.50 19.25
C SER A 373 -13.76 10.94 18.22
N LEU A 374 -13.76 10.30 17.04
CA LEU A 374 -12.97 10.77 15.92
C LEU A 374 -13.34 12.22 15.57
N LYS A 375 -12.36 13.01 15.15
CA LYS A 375 -12.55 14.43 14.84
C LYS A 375 -13.38 14.58 13.56
N ASN A 376 -14.03 15.74 13.38
CA ASN A 376 -14.69 16.09 12.12
C ASN A 376 -13.72 16.74 11.11
N SER A 377 -12.56 17.19 11.59
CA SER A 377 -11.44 17.64 10.76
C SER A 377 -10.44 16.50 10.56
N TYR A 378 -9.62 16.60 9.51
CA TYR A 378 -8.59 15.62 9.20
C TYR A 378 -7.23 16.27 8.96
N LYS A 379 -6.18 15.50 9.22
CA LYS A 379 -4.81 15.80 8.79
C LYS A 379 -4.58 15.20 7.41
N THR A 380 -3.68 15.78 6.63
CA THR A 380 -3.36 15.32 5.28
C THR A 380 -1.86 15.07 5.11
N ILE A 381 -1.52 14.07 4.31
CA ILE A 381 -0.15 13.78 3.89
C ILE A 381 -0.14 13.28 2.44
N ALA A 382 0.84 13.72 1.66
CA ALA A 382 1.10 13.20 0.33
C ALA A 382 1.88 11.89 0.41
N ARG A 383 1.45 10.86 -0.33
CA ARG A 383 2.16 9.57 -0.46
C ARG A 383 2.10 9.08 -1.90
N SER A 384 3.14 8.37 -2.31
CA SER A 384 3.12 7.57 -3.52
C SER A 384 2.14 6.40 -3.36
N VAL A 385 1.43 6.08 -4.43
CA VAL A 385 0.51 4.94 -4.48
C VAL A 385 1.21 3.78 -5.18
N SER A 386 1.17 2.60 -4.57
CA SER A 386 1.68 1.37 -5.18
C SER A 386 0.99 1.08 -6.51
N ASN A 387 1.75 0.58 -7.48
CA ASN A 387 1.23 0.15 -8.78
C ASN A 387 0.17 -0.95 -8.69
N SER A 388 0.11 -1.69 -7.58
CA SER A 388 -0.96 -2.63 -7.24
C SER A 388 -2.35 -2.00 -7.27
N TYR A 389 -2.43 -0.68 -7.06
CA TYR A 389 -3.69 0.05 -6.88
C TYR A 389 -3.93 1.14 -7.92
N ILE A 390 -3.15 1.15 -9.00
CA ILE A 390 -3.28 2.14 -10.07
C ILE A 390 -3.54 1.45 -11.40
N THR A 391 -4.56 1.94 -12.10
CA THR A 391 -4.77 1.60 -13.51
C THR A 391 -4.83 2.85 -14.36
N ILE A 392 -4.12 2.82 -15.48
CA ILE A 392 -4.09 3.87 -16.49
C ILE A 392 -4.93 3.42 -17.69
N ASN A 393 -5.90 4.24 -18.09
CA ASN A 393 -6.79 3.95 -19.21
C ASN A 393 -7.25 5.22 -19.93
N ASN A 394 -8.21 5.08 -20.85
CA ASN A 394 -8.88 6.18 -21.55
C ASN A 394 -7.92 7.11 -22.32
N ASN A 395 -7.00 6.54 -23.10
CA ASN A 395 -6.26 7.34 -24.07
C ASN A 395 -7.24 7.89 -25.11
N ASN A 396 -7.35 9.21 -25.17
CA ASN A 396 -8.28 9.89 -26.07
C ASN A 396 -7.73 10.09 -27.50
N ASN A 397 -6.45 9.81 -27.76
CA ASN A 397 -5.83 9.97 -29.06
C ASN A 397 -5.51 8.60 -29.69
N PRO A 398 -6.19 8.22 -30.80
CA PRO A 398 -5.99 6.91 -31.44
C PRO A 398 -4.63 6.77 -32.13
N ASN A 399 -3.90 7.86 -32.37
CA ASN A 399 -2.54 7.84 -32.94
C ASN A 399 -1.45 7.60 -31.88
N VAL A 400 -1.85 7.45 -30.62
CA VAL A 400 -0.95 7.17 -29.50
C VAL A 400 -1.30 5.79 -28.97
N ASN A 401 -0.30 4.96 -28.76
CA ASN A 401 -0.43 3.74 -27.97
C ASN A 401 0.24 3.98 -26.61
N LEU A 402 -0.52 3.75 -25.53
CA LEU A 402 -0.08 4.02 -24.17
C LEU A 402 0.00 2.69 -23.42
N GLN A 403 1.17 2.40 -22.85
CA GLN A 403 1.42 1.19 -22.10
C GLN A 403 1.82 1.50 -20.66
N GLN A 404 1.16 0.84 -19.71
CA GLN A 404 1.53 0.80 -18.31
C GLN A 404 2.39 -0.45 -18.04
N LEU A 405 3.53 -0.25 -17.40
CA LEU A 405 4.49 -1.30 -17.03
C LEU A 405 4.75 -1.23 -15.52
N ASN A 406 4.15 -2.15 -14.77
CA ASN A 406 4.27 -2.21 -13.32
C ASN A 406 5.62 -2.82 -12.91
N GLN A 407 6.40 -2.09 -12.12
CA GLN A 407 7.70 -2.52 -11.63
C GLN A 407 7.59 -3.30 -10.31
N PRO A 408 8.51 -4.24 -10.02
CA PRO A 408 8.52 -5.00 -8.77
C PRO A 408 8.68 -4.14 -7.50
N ASP A 409 9.25 -2.93 -7.64
CA ASP A 409 9.45 -1.98 -6.54
C ASP A 409 8.21 -1.11 -6.25
N GLY A 410 7.08 -1.41 -6.89
CA GLY A 410 5.82 -0.68 -6.74
C GLY A 410 5.67 0.54 -7.66
N THR A 411 6.72 0.96 -8.37
CA THR A 411 6.65 2.10 -9.31
C THR A 411 5.96 1.73 -10.63
N ILE A 412 5.62 2.74 -11.44
CA ILE A 412 4.97 2.57 -12.74
C ILE A 412 5.85 3.18 -13.82
N ASN A 413 6.20 2.39 -14.84
CA ASN A 413 6.73 2.92 -16.09
C ASN A 413 5.57 3.14 -17.06
N ILE A 414 5.57 4.30 -17.70
CA ILE A 414 4.63 4.61 -18.78
C ILE A 414 5.44 4.78 -20.06
N SER A 415 5.04 4.04 -21.10
CA SER A 415 5.56 4.22 -22.46
C SER A 415 4.43 4.71 -23.36
N ALA A 416 4.70 5.75 -24.12
CA ALA A 416 3.79 6.25 -25.15
C ALA A 416 4.51 6.15 -26.51
N THR A 417 3.85 5.57 -27.50
CA THR A 417 4.38 5.45 -28.87
C THR A 417 3.43 6.10 -29.86
N THR A 418 3.98 6.71 -30.90
CA THR A 418 3.25 7.17 -32.07
C THR A 418 4.08 6.93 -33.34
N ASP A 419 3.40 6.70 -34.46
CA ASP A 419 4.00 6.62 -35.80
C ASP A 419 3.91 7.96 -36.55
N ALA A 420 3.35 8.99 -35.94
CA ALA A 420 3.23 10.31 -36.54
C ALA A 420 4.58 11.03 -36.53
N GLU A 421 4.91 11.70 -37.64
CA GLU A 421 6.11 12.57 -37.73
C GLU A 421 5.98 13.85 -36.89
N THR A 422 4.75 14.20 -36.48
CA THR A 422 4.47 15.37 -35.65
C THR A 422 4.04 14.96 -34.25
N ASP A 423 4.35 15.82 -33.27
CA ASP A 423 3.94 15.63 -31.89
C ASP A 423 2.44 15.38 -31.74
N GLN A 424 2.08 14.37 -30.93
CA GLN A 424 0.70 14.02 -30.65
C GLN A 424 0.35 14.41 -29.21
N ASN A 425 -0.60 15.33 -29.04
CA ASN A 425 -1.19 15.63 -27.75
C ASN A 425 -2.28 14.61 -27.42
N PHE A 426 -2.35 14.18 -26.16
CA PHE A 426 -3.35 13.22 -25.70
C PHE A 426 -3.64 13.41 -24.20
N THR A 427 -4.69 12.76 -23.72
CA THR A 427 -5.02 12.66 -22.30
C THR A 427 -5.27 11.22 -21.94
N TYR A 428 -4.94 10.85 -20.70
CA TYR A 428 -5.29 9.56 -20.13
C TYR A 428 -5.81 9.72 -18.70
N THR A 429 -6.58 8.75 -18.22
CA THR A 429 -7.10 8.71 -16.86
C THR A 429 -6.26 7.78 -16.00
N VAL A 430 -5.93 8.24 -14.79
CA VAL A 430 -5.35 7.44 -13.71
C VAL A 430 -6.47 7.13 -12.72
N ASN A 431 -6.69 5.85 -12.43
CA ASN A 431 -7.71 5.40 -11.48
C ASN A 431 -7.06 4.69 -10.30
N TYR A 432 -7.52 5.02 -9.11
CA TYR A 432 -7.25 4.26 -7.90
C TYR A 432 -8.21 3.07 -7.82
N THR A 433 -7.68 1.85 -7.69
CA THR A 433 -8.47 0.62 -7.80
C THR A 433 -8.72 -0.09 -6.48
N ASN A 434 -8.13 0.36 -5.37
CA ASN A 434 -8.30 -0.30 -4.08
C ASN A 434 -9.62 0.11 -3.40
N THR A 435 -10.69 -0.60 -3.75
CA THR A 435 -12.04 -0.40 -3.21
C THR A 435 -12.16 -0.69 -1.72
N LYS A 436 -11.15 -1.31 -1.08
CA LYS A 436 -11.12 -1.48 0.38
C LYS A 436 -10.85 -0.16 1.12
N PHE A 437 -10.37 0.88 0.42
CA PHE A 437 -10.04 2.18 1.01
C PHE A 437 -11.00 3.29 0.59
N THR A 438 -11.32 3.40 -0.70
CA THR A 438 -12.22 4.45 -1.22
C THR A 438 -12.98 3.94 -2.45
N GLY A 439 -14.22 4.39 -2.61
CA GLY A 439 -15.13 3.94 -3.68
C GLY A 439 -14.68 4.30 -5.09
N SER A 440 -14.06 5.47 -5.28
CA SER A 440 -13.35 5.81 -6.51
C SER A 440 -12.48 7.04 -6.33
N LEU A 441 -11.30 7.04 -6.95
CA LEU A 441 -10.47 8.23 -7.10
C LEU A 441 -9.89 8.22 -8.51
N THR A 442 -10.06 9.31 -9.24
CA THR A 442 -9.59 9.42 -10.63
C THR A 442 -8.94 10.78 -10.88
N LYS A 443 -7.95 10.82 -11.77
CA LYS A 443 -7.44 12.08 -12.34
C LYS A 443 -7.23 11.93 -13.84
N THR A 444 -7.40 13.02 -14.58
CA THR A 444 -7.00 13.10 -15.99
C THR A 444 -5.62 13.74 -16.07
N VAL A 445 -4.72 13.14 -16.84
CA VAL A 445 -3.39 13.67 -17.13
C VAL A 445 -3.36 14.15 -18.58
N ASN A 446 -2.88 15.37 -18.77
CA ASN A 446 -2.59 15.92 -20.09
C ASN A 446 -1.15 15.59 -20.47
N ALA A 447 -0.95 15.04 -21.66
CA ALA A 447 0.34 14.56 -22.12
C ALA A 447 0.59 14.83 -23.61
N LYS A 448 1.85 14.69 -24.01
CA LYS A 448 2.31 14.75 -25.39
C LYS A 448 3.35 13.66 -25.63
N VAL A 449 3.25 12.94 -26.75
CA VAL A 449 4.32 12.09 -27.26
C VAL A 449 4.97 12.78 -28.45
N THR A 450 6.30 12.86 -28.44
CA THR A 450 7.03 13.48 -29.54
C THR A 450 6.90 12.65 -30.81
N GLY A 451 6.77 13.32 -31.95
CA GLY A 451 6.74 12.64 -33.24
C GLY A 451 8.02 11.83 -33.49
N THR A 452 7.93 10.79 -34.31
CA THR A 452 9.10 10.01 -34.75
C THR A 452 9.84 10.79 -35.83
N ASP A 453 10.89 11.52 -35.43
CA ASP A 453 11.85 12.06 -36.38
C ASP A 453 12.75 10.92 -36.90
N ILE A 454 12.34 10.38 -38.03
CA ILE A 454 13.05 9.38 -38.83
C ILE A 454 14.52 9.73 -39.13
N CYS A 455 14.90 11.02 -39.07
CA CYS A 455 16.28 11.46 -39.30
C CYS A 455 17.18 11.32 -38.08
N SER A 456 16.64 11.41 -36.86
CA SER A 456 17.41 11.28 -35.62
C SER A 456 17.44 9.86 -35.05
N GLN A 457 16.57 8.96 -35.51
CA GLN A 457 16.52 7.57 -35.04
C GLN A 457 17.53 6.61 -35.68
N GLY A 458 18.37 7.09 -36.62
CA GLY A 458 19.41 6.27 -37.27
C GLY A 458 18.87 5.16 -38.19
N ILE A 459 17.57 5.16 -38.47
CA ILE A 459 16.90 4.21 -39.36
C ILE A 459 17.30 4.48 -40.82
N MET A 460 17.59 5.73 -41.16
CA MET A 460 18.09 6.11 -42.46
C MET A 460 19.61 6.09 -42.53
N THR A 461 20.14 5.57 -43.63
CA THR A 461 21.55 5.64 -44.02
C THR A 461 21.70 6.42 -45.32
N ALA A 462 22.87 7.01 -45.52
CA ALA A 462 23.24 7.61 -46.80
C ALA A 462 22.97 6.64 -47.97
N PRO A 463 22.40 7.11 -49.10
CA PRO A 463 22.26 6.29 -50.29
C PRO A 463 23.62 5.72 -50.74
N VAL A 464 23.61 4.53 -51.32
CA VAL A 464 24.81 3.88 -51.85
C VAL A 464 24.71 3.86 -53.36
N ILE A 465 25.63 4.56 -54.04
CA ILE A 465 25.78 4.46 -55.50
C ILE A 465 26.50 3.14 -55.79
N THR A 466 25.85 2.25 -56.53
CA THR A 466 26.35 0.91 -56.85
C THR A 466 27.04 0.86 -58.20
N ASN A 467 26.66 1.73 -59.14
CA ASN A 467 27.29 1.84 -60.46
C ASN A 467 27.02 3.22 -61.08
N VAL A 468 27.96 3.70 -61.90
CA VAL A 468 27.78 4.91 -62.72
C VAL A 468 28.24 4.62 -64.14
N THR A 469 27.39 4.90 -65.12
CA THR A 469 27.70 4.77 -66.55
C THR A 469 27.31 6.00 -67.33
N VAL A 470 27.99 6.25 -68.45
CA VAL A 470 27.67 7.37 -69.35
C VAL A 470 27.24 6.82 -70.70
N GLU A 471 26.06 7.22 -71.17
CA GLU A 471 25.50 6.79 -72.44
C GLU A 471 24.87 7.95 -73.22
N CYS A 472 24.54 7.68 -74.48
CA CYS A 472 23.75 8.58 -75.30
C CYS A 472 22.30 8.13 -75.19
N ASN A 473 21.44 8.94 -74.58
CA ASN A 473 20.03 8.60 -74.45
C ASN A 473 19.30 8.69 -75.81
N ASN A 474 18.00 8.39 -75.81
CA ASN A 474 17.18 8.37 -77.03
C ASN A 474 17.06 9.76 -77.71
N GLU A 475 17.41 10.84 -77.02
CA GLU A 475 17.45 12.20 -77.58
C GLU A 475 18.84 12.57 -78.11
N SER A 476 19.78 11.63 -78.18
CA SER A 476 21.19 11.86 -78.49
C SER A 476 21.87 12.85 -77.54
N LYS A 477 21.40 12.93 -76.29
CA LYS A 477 22.07 13.68 -75.21
C LYS A 477 22.92 12.77 -74.36
N ILE A 478 23.96 13.33 -73.76
CA ILE A 478 24.82 12.68 -72.79
C ILE A 478 24.01 12.50 -71.50
N ALA A 479 23.82 11.24 -71.13
CA ALA A 479 23.12 10.79 -69.94
C ALA A 479 24.10 10.08 -69.00
N ILE A 480 24.10 10.50 -67.74
CA ILE A 480 24.84 9.83 -66.66
C ILE A 480 23.84 8.99 -65.88
N LEU A 481 23.96 7.67 -65.98
CA LEU A 481 23.12 6.71 -65.27
C LEU A 481 23.75 6.32 -63.95
N ILE A 482 23.02 6.49 -62.86
CA ILE A 482 23.46 6.24 -61.48
C ILE A 482 22.57 5.14 -60.91
N SER A 483 23.12 3.92 -60.81
CA SER A 483 22.46 2.83 -60.08
C SER A 483 22.69 2.99 -58.59
N PHE A 484 21.67 2.77 -57.78
CA PHE A 484 21.77 2.99 -56.33
C PHE A 484 20.88 2.05 -55.51
N THR A 485 21.19 1.98 -54.22
CA THR A 485 20.32 1.42 -53.17
C THR A 485 20.22 2.39 -51.99
N ALA A 486 19.05 2.52 -51.37
CA ALA A 486 18.76 3.37 -50.22
C ALA A 486 17.74 2.68 -49.29
N ASN A 487 17.52 3.24 -48.10
CA ASN A 487 16.55 2.76 -47.13
C ASN A 487 15.62 3.89 -46.65
N GLY A 488 14.58 3.51 -45.90
CA GLY A 488 13.58 4.45 -45.39
C GLY A 488 12.79 5.08 -46.54
N THR A 489 12.86 6.40 -46.66
CA THR A 489 12.19 7.17 -47.70
C THR A 489 12.97 7.26 -49.01
N GLY A 490 14.14 6.64 -49.07
CA GLY A 490 14.93 6.54 -50.29
C GLY A 490 15.72 7.80 -50.65
N VAL A 491 16.24 7.81 -51.89
CA VAL A 491 16.92 8.96 -52.50
C VAL A 491 15.91 10.03 -52.92
N LEU A 492 16.30 11.30 -52.79
CA LEU A 492 15.59 12.43 -53.36
C LEU A 492 16.04 12.65 -54.81
N VAL A 493 15.10 12.61 -55.75
CA VAL A 493 15.34 12.79 -57.19
C VAL A 493 14.95 14.22 -57.55
N GLY A 494 15.93 15.04 -57.95
CA GLY A 494 15.69 16.45 -58.24
C GLY A 494 16.86 17.08 -58.99
N ASP A 495 16.51 17.96 -59.92
CA ASP A 495 17.39 18.67 -60.84
C ASP A 495 18.03 19.92 -60.22
N GLY A 496 19.00 20.49 -60.94
CA GLY A 496 19.79 21.63 -60.51
C GLY A 496 19.35 22.96 -61.13
N PHE A 497 18.41 23.70 -60.54
CA PHE A 497 18.04 25.06 -61.01
C PHE A 497 18.32 26.17 -59.98
N GLY A 498 19.05 27.22 -60.37
CA GLY A 498 19.48 28.35 -59.53
C GLY A 498 20.87 28.18 -58.91
N SER A 499 21.25 29.08 -58.00
CA SER A 499 22.43 28.93 -57.14
C SER A 499 21.99 28.47 -55.75
N ALA A 500 22.59 27.40 -55.21
CA ALA A 500 22.31 26.94 -53.84
C ALA A 500 23.58 26.78 -53.00
N ASP A 501 23.40 26.86 -51.68
CA ASP A 501 24.41 26.53 -50.70
C ASP A 501 24.74 25.02 -50.77
N PRO A 502 26.02 24.63 -50.91
CA PRO A 502 26.43 23.22 -50.88
C PRO A 502 25.96 22.43 -49.64
N SER A 503 25.66 23.09 -48.53
CA SER A 503 25.13 22.45 -47.32
C SER A 503 23.61 22.24 -47.31
N SER A 504 22.86 22.90 -48.21
CA SER A 504 21.40 22.79 -48.27
C SER A 504 20.95 21.48 -48.93
N THR A 505 19.66 21.17 -48.81
CA THR A 505 18.99 20.06 -49.49
C THR A 505 18.56 20.42 -50.91
N GLU A 506 18.87 21.63 -51.37
CA GLU A 506 18.63 22.03 -52.76
C GLU A 506 19.63 21.25 -53.64
N TYR A 507 19.09 20.62 -54.68
CA TYR A 507 19.78 19.67 -55.58
C TYR A 507 20.14 18.35 -54.87
N PRO A 508 19.15 17.48 -54.66
CA PRO A 508 19.36 16.22 -53.97
C PRO A 508 20.11 15.18 -54.81
N THR A 509 20.07 15.30 -56.13
CA THR A 509 20.96 14.58 -57.05
C THR A 509 21.98 15.58 -57.59
N ARG A 510 23.25 15.43 -57.21
CA ARG A 510 24.29 16.41 -57.50
C ARG A 510 25.24 15.91 -58.56
N LEU A 511 25.43 16.74 -59.58
CA LEU A 511 26.55 16.64 -60.50
C LEU A 511 27.59 17.70 -60.15
N TYR A 512 28.80 17.26 -59.87
CA TYR A 512 29.94 18.12 -59.61
C TYR A 512 30.88 18.10 -60.81
N PHE A 513 31.59 19.22 -61.01
CA PHE A 513 32.66 19.34 -61.99
C PHE A 513 33.86 20.06 -61.38
N LEU A 514 35.05 19.68 -61.82
CA LEU A 514 36.29 20.42 -61.60
C LEU A 514 36.73 21.02 -62.91
N ASN A 515 36.62 22.34 -63.04
CA ASN A 515 37.14 23.08 -64.20
C ASN A 515 38.66 22.89 -64.30
N PRO A 516 39.22 22.86 -65.53
CA PRO A 516 40.66 22.86 -65.73
C PRO A 516 41.30 24.07 -65.02
N GLY A 517 42.20 23.79 -64.07
CA GLY A 517 42.88 24.82 -63.27
C GLY A 517 42.13 25.30 -62.03
N ALA A 518 40.93 24.78 -61.74
CA ALA A 518 40.25 25.04 -60.47
C ALA A 518 40.85 24.19 -59.34
N ALA A 519 40.81 24.72 -58.11
CA ALA A 519 41.30 24.03 -56.92
C ALA A 519 40.25 23.10 -56.27
N GLU A 520 38.96 23.35 -56.53
CA GLU A 520 37.84 22.69 -55.84
C GLU A 520 36.69 22.37 -56.82
N PHE A 521 35.98 21.27 -56.55
CA PHE A 521 34.80 20.88 -57.31
C PHE A 521 33.66 21.89 -57.08
N SER A 522 32.95 22.25 -58.15
CA SER A 522 31.73 23.05 -58.11
C SER A 522 30.53 22.21 -58.49
N ILE A 523 29.35 22.51 -57.95
CA ILE A 523 28.09 21.86 -58.39
C ILE A 523 27.69 22.48 -59.74
N ALA A 524 27.20 21.65 -60.67
CA ALA A 524 26.72 22.04 -61.99
C ALA A 524 25.35 22.75 -61.94
N TYR A 525 25.30 23.88 -61.24
CA TYR A 525 24.12 24.74 -61.12
C TYR A 525 23.60 25.15 -62.52
N ASN A 526 22.36 24.77 -62.88
CA ASN A 526 21.69 25.02 -64.17
C ASN A 526 22.17 24.21 -65.38
N GLY A 527 22.84 23.07 -65.15
CA GLY A 527 23.46 22.30 -66.24
C GLY A 527 22.83 20.94 -66.56
N TYR A 528 21.79 20.52 -65.84
CA TYR A 528 21.26 19.16 -66.01
C TYR A 528 19.83 18.97 -65.52
N ASP A 529 19.13 18.03 -66.15
CA ASP A 529 17.84 17.48 -65.75
C ASP A 529 18.05 16.13 -65.06
N VAL A 530 17.22 15.79 -64.08
CA VAL A 530 17.31 14.52 -63.35
C VAL A 530 15.98 13.78 -63.40
N GLN A 531 16.02 12.49 -63.70
CA GLN A 531 14.85 11.62 -63.66
C GLN A 531 15.18 10.22 -63.14
N LEU A 532 14.25 9.59 -62.44
CA LEU A 532 14.34 8.18 -62.09
C LEU A 532 13.81 7.35 -63.27
N ILE A 533 14.71 6.71 -64.02
CA ILE A 533 14.35 6.01 -65.26
C ILE A 533 13.97 4.55 -65.05
N SER A 534 14.35 3.95 -63.92
CA SER A 534 13.94 2.60 -63.54
C SER A 534 14.01 2.37 -62.03
N GLY A 535 13.20 1.43 -61.53
CA GLY A 535 13.13 1.09 -60.11
C GLY A 535 12.22 2.02 -59.30
N ASP A 536 12.54 2.18 -58.01
CA ASP A 536 11.89 3.10 -57.09
C ASP A 536 12.92 3.94 -56.32
N VAL A 537 12.49 4.79 -55.40
CA VAL A 537 13.37 5.65 -54.59
C VAL A 537 14.29 4.89 -53.64
N ASN A 538 14.09 3.59 -53.41
CA ASN A 538 14.95 2.76 -52.56
C ASN A 538 15.92 1.89 -53.37
N SER A 539 15.62 1.57 -54.63
CA SER A 539 16.55 0.88 -55.51
C SER A 539 16.19 1.13 -56.97
N GLY A 540 17.11 1.73 -57.73
CA GLY A 540 16.81 2.09 -59.11
C GLY A 540 17.99 2.69 -59.86
N VAL A 541 17.68 3.31 -61.00
CA VAL A 541 18.64 4.04 -61.84
C VAL A 541 18.13 5.46 -62.05
N ILE A 542 18.91 6.43 -61.58
CA ILE A 542 18.70 7.85 -61.86
C ILE A 542 19.50 8.23 -63.11
N GLU A 543 18.88 8.94 -64.04
CA GLU A 543 19.54 9.58 -65.17
C GLU A 543 19.72 11.07 -64.89
N ILE A 544 20.96 11.54 -65.03
CA ILE A 544 21.28 12.96 -65.16
C ILE A 544 21.54 13.25 -66.65
N THR A 545 20.71 14.09 -67.26
CA THR A 545 20.87 14.54 -68.65
C THR A 545 21.41 15.96 -68.69
N LEU A 546 22.55 16.19 -69.35
CA LEU A 546 23.16 17.51 -69.46
C LEU A 546 22.35 18.45 -70.37
N SER A 547 22.06 19.68 -69.91
CA SER A 547 21.28 20.68 -70.64
C SER A 547 22.18 21.60 -71.49
N GLY A 548 21.64 22.14 -72.60
CA GLY A 548 22.22 23.21 -73.42
C GLY A 548 23.44 22.87 -74.32
N SER A 549 24.36 22.02 -73.88
CA SER A 549 25.59 21.66 -74.62
C SER A 549 26.00 20.18 -74.50
N GLY A 550 25.17 19.37 -73.86
CA GLY A 550 25.43 17.95 -73.61
C GLY A 550 25.01 17.00 -74.74
N ASN A 551 25.19 17.34 -76.01
CA ASN A 551 24.82 16.42 -77.10
C ASN A 551 25.93 15.38 -77.34
N CYS A 552 25.54 14.15 -77.65
CA CYS A 552 26.47 13.17 -78.18
C CYS A 552 26.95 13.56 -79.58
N ILE A 553 28.24 13.33 -79.83
CA ILE A 553 28.88 13.62 -81.12
C ILE A 553 28.84 12.34 -81.97
N ASP A 554 28.35 12.45 -83.19
CA ASP A 554 28.30 11.32 -84.13
C ASP A 554 29.65 10.63 -84.27
N GLY A 555 29.66 9.30 -84.11
CA GLY A 555 30.86 8.48 -84.18
C GLY A 555 31.71 8.44 -82.92
N GLN A 556 31.31 9.14 -81.85
CA GLN A 556 31.95 9.06 -80.52
C GLN A 556 31.08 8.27 -79.53
N SER A 557 31.72 7.62 -78.56
CA SER A 557 30.99 7.13 -77.37
C SER A 557 30.47 8.31 -76.54
N ALA A 558 29.53 8.07 -75.64
CA ALA A 558 29.01 9.12 -74.77
C ALA A 558 30.09 9.75 -73.89
N MET A 559 31.02 8.94 -73.35
CA MET A 559 32.17 9.43 -72.59
C MET A 559 33.15 10.23 -73.46
N GLN A 560 33.38 9.80 -74.71
CA GLN A 560 34.18 10.59 -75.66
C GLN A 560 33.51 11.93 -75.99
N SER A 561 32.18 11.92 -76.16
CA SER A 561 31.39 13.13 -76.39
C SER A 561 31.45 14.08 -75.19
N LEU A 562 31.34 13.55 -73.97
CA LEU A 562 31.48 14.31 -72.73
C LEU A 562 32.87 14.98 -72.65
N ASN A 563 33.94 14.22 -72.93
CA ASN A 563 35.30 14.76 -72.95
C ASN A 563 35.54 15.77 -74.09
N SER A 564 34.90 15.60 -75.24
CA SER A 564 35.00 16.54 -76.36
C SER A 564 34.27 17.85 -76.07
N ASN A 565 33.09 17.78 -75.44
CA ASN A 565 32.31 18.96 -75.07
C ASN A 565 32.91 19.70 -73.86
N TYR A 566 33.54 18.97 -72.93
CA TYR A 566 34.13 19.51 -71.69
C TYR A 566 35.56 18.99 -71.48
N PRO A 567 36.53 19.46 -72.28
CA PRO A 567 37.88 18.93 -72.26
C PRO A 567 38.58 19.20 -70.93
N ASN A 568 39.13 18.13 -70.34
CA ASN A 568 39.85 18.12 -69.06
C ASN A 568 38.99 18.41 -67.82
N TYR A 569 37.67 18.31 -67.92
CA TYR A 569 36.78 18.37 -66.75
C TYR A 569 36.81 17.03 -66.02
N ILE A 570 36.77 17.08 -64.68
CA ILE A 570 36.54 15.88 -63.86
C ILE A 570 35.14 15.99 -63.29
N TRP A 571 34.34 14.93 -63.45
CA TRP A 571 32.95 14.93 -63.00
C TRP A 571 32.75 13.97 -61.84
N LYS A 572 31.87 14.33 -60.90
CA LYS A 572 31.43 13.44 -59.82
C LYS A 572 29.92 13.50 -59.62
N VAL A 573 29.37 12.42 -59.10
CA VAL A 573 27.96 12.35 -58.71
C VAL A 573 27.80 12.02 -57.22
N GLU A 574 26.76 12.58 -56.61
CA GLU A 574 26.36 12.34 -55.21
C GLU A 574 24.83 12.28 -55.13
N LEU A 575 24.32 11.34 -54.33
CA LEU A 575 22.90 11.19 -54.03
C LEU A 575 22.62 11.57 -52.58
N MET A 576 21.45 12.15 -52.34
CA MET A 576 21.00 12.60 -51.02
C MET A 576 19.66 11.97 -50.66
N ASN A 577 19.45 11.67 -49.37
CA ASN A 577 18.11 11.36 -48.85
C ASN A 577 17.51 12.57 -48.12
N GLN A 578 16.27 12.45 -47.65
CA GLN A 578 15.57 13.56 -46.99
C GLN A 578 16.14 13.98 -45.62
N CYS A 579 17.03 13.17 -45.03
CA CYS A 579 17.74 13.52 -43.80
C CYS A 579 19.10 14.18 -44.09
N ASN A 580 19.30 14.66 -45.32
CA ASN A 580 20.55 15.28 -45.79
C ASN A 580 21.78 14.36 -45.61
N GLN A 581 21.56 13.04 -45.53
CA GLN A 581 22.65 12.07 -45.57
C GLN A 581 23.02 11.83 -47.03
N ARG A 582 24.33 11.84 -47.31
CA ARG A 582 24.89 11.90 -48.66
C ARG A 582 25.69 10.65 -48.96
N SER A 583 25.53 10.12 -50.16
CA SER A 583 26.35 9.02 -50.67
C SER A 583 27.82 9.42 -50.71
N ALA A 584 28.71 8.43 -50.83
CA ALA A 584 30.06 8.73 -51.30
C ALA A 584 30.00 9.35 -52.70
N GLN A 585 30.86 10.32 -52.98
CA GLN A 585 31.00 10.89 -54.32
C GLN A 585 31.68 9.89 -55.24
N VAL A 586 31.08 9.59 -56.39
CA VAL A 586 31.64 8.70 -57.40
C VAL A 586 32.15 9.53 -58.58
N THR A 587 33.41 9.33 -58.96
CA THR A 587 34.01 9.99 -60.13
C THR A 587 33.63 9.22 -61.39
N LEU A 588 33.27 9.96 -62.45
CA LEU A 588 32.89 9.44 -63.76
C LEU A 588 34.07 8.94 -64.58
#